data_AF-A0A2P4XSL2-F1
#
_entry.id   AF-A0A2P4XSL2-F1
#
_cell.length_a   1.000
_cell.length_b   1.000
_cell.length_c   1.000
_cell.angle_alpha   90.00
_cell.angle_beta   90.00
_cell.angle_gamma   90.00
#
_symmetry.space_group_name_H-M   'P 1'
#
loop_
_entity.id
_entity.type
_entity.pdbx_description
1 polymer ?
#
loop_
_entity_poly.entity_id
_entity_poly.type
_entity_poly.pdbx_seq_one_letter_code
_entity_poly.pdbx_strand_id
1 'polypeptide(L)'
;MTYALRPTGSEHHVLVITRQLETILIELLDGGWIIGSIVTDGVVRSGKDNFGVTWPKYCFVRCFAHDINNLVKSGVKRVFKVVSEQTVAVVRVLNASP
;
A
#
# COMPACT_ATOMS: atom_id res chain seq x y z
N MET A 1 -6.27 0.25 18.79
CA MET A 1 -7.53 -0.47 18.47
C MET A 1 -7.47 -0.81 16.99
N THR A 2 -7.58 -2.08 16.62
CA THR A 2 -7.54 -2.56 15.23
C THR A 2 -8.87 -3.25 14.96
N TYR A 3 -9.61 -2.81 13.93
CA TYR A 3 -10.90 -3.42 13.59
C TYR A 3 -10.72 -4.88 13.16
N ALA A 4 -9.82 -5.12 12.19
CA ALA A 4 -9.47 -6.45 11.74
C ALA A 4 -8.09 -6.45 11.07
N LEU A 5 -7.43 -7.61 11.11
CA LEU A 5 -6.31 -7.96 10.23
C LEU A 5 -6.77 -9.16 9.41
N ARG A 6 -7.27 -8.92 8.20
CA ARG A 6 -7.84 -9.97 7.34
C ARG A 6 -6.70 -10.80 6.71
N PRO A 7 -6.86 -12.13 6.56
CA PRO A 7 -5.90 -12.94 5.84
C PRO A 7 -5.78 -12.47 4.38
N THR A 8 -4.57 -12.44 3.86
CA THR A 8 -4.31 -12.03 2.47
C THR A 8 -4.31 -13.28 1.59
N GLY A 9 -5.05 -13.25 0.48
CA GLY A 9 -5.06 -14.33 -0.51
C GLY A 9 -3.77 -14.36 -1.33
N SER A 10 -3.64 -15.31 -2.26
CA SER A 10 -2.49 -15.41 -3.18
C SER A 10 -2.43 -14.31 -4.24
N GLU A 11 -3.52 -13.56 -4.42
CA GLU A 11 -3.64 -12.49 -5.41
C GLU A 11 -3.55 -11.11 -4.74
N HIS A 12 -2.67 -10.26 -5.25
CA HIS A 12 -2.39 -8.92 -4.70
C HIS A 12 -2.41 -7.81 -5.75
N HIS A 13 -3.11 -8.03 -6.87
CA HIS A 13 -3.25 -7.00 -7.89
C HIS A 13 -4.31 -5.96 -7.46
N VAL A 14 -4.25 -4.77 -8.06
CA VAL A 14 -5.02 -3.58 -7.65
C VAL A 14 -6.52 -3.90 -7.49
N LEU A 15 -7.12 -4.61 -8.45
CA LEU A 15 -8.54 -4.96 -8.42
C LEU A 15 -8.95 -5.78 -7.18
N VAL A 16 -8.16 -6.78 -6.78
CA VAL A 16 -8.45 -7.61 -5.61
C VAL A 16 -8.35 -6.79 -4.33
N ILE A 17 -7.31 -5.96 -4.20
CA ILE A 17 -7.13 -5.09 -3.03
C ILE A 17 -8.27 -4.09 -2.93
N THR A 18 -8.69 -3.50 -4.05
CA THR A 18 -9.81 -2.57 -4.11
C THR A 18 -11.12 -3.22 -3.67
N ARG A 19 -11.42 -4.45 -4.14
CA ARG A 19 -12.61 -5.21 -3.72
C ARG A 19 -12.59 -5.56 -2.24
N GLN A 20 -11.43 -5.96 -1.71
CA GLN A 20 -11.29 -6.25 -0.27
C GLN A 20 -11.54 -5.01 0.58
N LEU A 21 -11.01 -3.85 0.17
CA LEU A 21 -11.28 -2.59 0.83
C LEU A 21 -12.78 -2.23 0.79
N GLU A 22 -13.44 -2.44 -0.34
CA GLU A 22 -14.88 -2.23 -0.50
C GLU A 22 -15.71 -3.08 0.47
N THR A 23 -15.41 -4.37 0.56
CA THR A 23 -16.08 -5.27 1.51
C THR A 23 -15.94 -4.79 2.94
N ILE A 24 -14.72 -4.40 3.35
CA ILE A 24 -14.47 -3.89 4.72
C ILE A 24 -15.26 -2.61 4.98
N LEU A 25 -15.34 -1.70 4.00
CA LEU A 25 -16.09 -0.46 4.16
C LEU A 25 -17.58 -0.72 4.32
N ILE A 26 -18.16 -1.62 3.53
CA ILE A 26 -19.56 -2.03 3.66
C ILE A 26 -19.82 -2.62 5.05
N GLU A 27 -18.97 -3.56 5.51
CA GLU A 27 -19.10 -4.16 6.84
C GLU A 27 -19.05 -3.13 7.98
N LEU A 28 -18.17 -2.11 7.86
CA LEU A 28 -18.08 -1.03 8.83
C LEU A 28 -19.36 -0.17 8.84
N LEU A 29 -19.87 0.18 7.65
CA LEU A 29 -21.09 0.98 7.54
C LEU A 29 -22.32 0.24 8.07
N ASP A 30 -22.45 -1.05 7.73
CA ASP A 30 -23.51 -1.91 8.24
C ASP A 30 -23.40 -2.10 9.76
N GLY A 31 -22.17 -2.08 10.30
CA GLY A 31 -21.89 -2.06 11.73
C GLY A 31 -22.15 -0.70 12.42
N GLY A 32 -22.65 0.32 11.68
CA GLY A 32 -22.96 1.64 12.22
C GLY A 32 -21.75 2.55 12.43
N TRP A 33 -20.58 2.21 11.88
CA TRP A 33 -19.39 3.04 12.02
C TRP A 33 -19.47 4.30 11.14
N ILE A 34 -19.02 5.43 11.69
CA ILE A 34 -18.85 6.67 10.93
C ILE A 34 -17.42 6.73 10.41
N ILE A 35 -17.26 6.65 9.09
CA ILE A 35 -15.95 6.62 8.43
C ILE A 35 -15.57 8.04 8.02
N GLY A 36 -14.57 8.62 8.69
CA GLY A 36 -14.10 9.98 8.41
C GLY A 36 -13.11 10.08 7.25
N SER A 37 -12.20 9.11 7.13
CA SER A 37 -11.21 9.07 6.05
C SER A 37 -10.65 7.67 5.85
N ILE A 38 -10.07 7.44 4.67
CA ILE A 38 -9.41 6.20 4.30
C ILE A 38 -7.95 6.52 3.98
N VAL A 39 -7.03 5.96 4.74
CA VAL A 39 -5.58 6.19 4.59
C VAL A 39 -4.94 4.97 3.96
N THR A 40 -4.30 5.12 2.79
CA THR A 40 -3.64 4.01 2.09
C THR A 40 -2.25 4.40 1.59
N ASP A 41 -1.42 3.41 1.25
CA ASP A 41 -0.10 3.63 0.65
C ASP A 41 -0.16 4.12 -0.82
N GLY A 42 -1.35 4.09 -1.43
CA GLY A 42 -1.62 4.66 -2.75
C GLY A 42 -2.08 3.67 -3.81
N VAL A 43 -2.04 2.36 -3.54
CA VAL A 43 -2.39 1.30 -4.53
C VAL A 43 -3.83 1.42 -5.05
N VAL A 44 -4.78 1.79 -4.17
CA VAL A 44 -6.21 1.91 -4.52
C VAL A 44 -6.59 3.20 -5.25
N ARG A 45 -5.62 4.11 -5.49
CA ARG A 45 -5.85 5.39 -6.18
C ARG A 45 -5.25 5.43 -7.60
N SER A 46 -4.62 4.35 -8.05
CA SER A 46 -3.96 4.29 -9.36
C SER A 46 -4.75 3.47 -10.37
N GLY A 47 -4.95 4.02 -11.58
CA GLY A 47 -5.54 3.31 -12.72
C GLY A 47 -7.01 3.63 -13.00
N LYS A 48 -7.63 2.82 -13.88
CA LYS A 48 -9.05 2.96 -14.26
C LYS A 48 -10.01 2.60 -13.11
N ASP A 49 -9.56 1.78 -12.17
CA ASP A 49 -10.31 1.33 -11.01
C ASP A 49 -10.01 2.21 -9.78
N ASN A 50 -9.99 3.53 -9.97
CA ASN A 50 -9.74 4.48 -8.89
C ASN A 50 -10.90 4.41 -7.90
N PHE A 51 -10.63 3.81 -6.75
CA PHE A 51 -11.63 3.56 -5.72
C PHE A 51 -12.26 4.85 -5.17
N GLY A 52 -11.54 5.97 -5.26
CA GLY A 52 -12.08 7.28 -4.91
C GLY A 52 -13.23 7.75 -5.82
N VAL A 53 -13.34 7.25 -7.05
CA VAL A 53 -14.46 7.55 -7.95
C VAL A 53 -15.71 6.77 -7.54
N THR A 54 -15.54 5.51 -7.14
CA THR A 54 -16.64 4.65 -6.68
C THR A 54 -17.19 5.11 -5.32
N TRP A 55 -16.33 5.68 -4.47
CA TRP A 55 -16.67 6.09 -3.10
C TRP A 55 -16.43 7.59 -2.87
N PRO A 56 -17.08 8.50 -3.64
CA PRO A 56 -16.72 9.92 -3.71
C PRO A 56 -17.02 10.71 -2.43
N LYS A 57 -17.80 10.15 -1.51
CA LYS A 57 -18.17 10.79 -0.23
C LYS A 57 -17.05 10.71 0.82
N TYR A 58 -16.00 9.93 0.57
CA TYR A 58 -14.94 9.69 1.55
C TYR A 58 -13.65 10.37 1.15
N CYS A 59 -12.92 10.87 2.16
CA CYS A 59 -11.60 11.47 1.95
C CYS A 59 -10.53 10.37 1.87
N PHE A 60 -9.88 10.26 0.71
CA PHE A 60 -8.77 9.34 0.49
C PHE A 60 -7.43 10.05 0.70
N VAL A 61 -6.74 9.66 1.77
CA VAL A 61 -5.48 10.25 2.20
C VAL A 61 -4.34 9.28 1.92
N ARG A 62 -3.18 9.81 1.49
CA ARG A 62 -1.99 8.99 1.33
C ARG A 62 -1.27 8.84 2.67
N CYS A 63 -0.76 7.65 2.95
CA CYS A 63 0.02 7.36 4.14
C CYS A 63 1.36 8.13 4.11
N PHE A 64 1.54 9.06 5.05
CA PHE A 64 2.75 9.86 5.17
C PHE A 64 4.01 9.00 5.35
N ALA A 65 3.93 7.94 6.16
CA ALA A 65 5.05 7.02 6.36
C ALA A 65 5.48 6.34 5.04
N HIS A 66 4.51 6.05 4.16
CA HIS A 66 4.81 5.50 2.85
C HIS A 66 5.49 6.52 1.93
N ASP A 67 5.05 7.79 1.96
CA ASP A 67 5.71 8.87 1.20
C ASP A 67 7.15 9.10 1.67
N ILE A 68 7.40 9.13 2.98
CA ILE A 68 8.76 9.26 3.52
C ILE A 68 9.63 8.08 3.12
N ASN A 69 9.11 6.85 3.20
CA ASN A 69 9.82 5.65 2.75
C ASN A 69 10.19 5.74 1.26
N ASN A 70 9.26 6.19 0.42
CA ASN A 70 9.51 6.37 -1.01
C ASN A 70 10.52 7.50 -1.29
N LEU A 71 10.46 8.59 -0.53
CA LEU A 71 11.43 9.68 -0.60
C LEU A 71 12.84 9.18 -0.28
N VAL A 72 13.02 8.49 0.86
CA VAL A 72 14.31 7.91 1.25
C VAL A 72 14.81 6.92 0.19
N LYS A 73 13.94 6.02 -0.28
CA LYS A 73 14.29 5.07 -1.37
C LYS A 73 14.76 5.79 -2.63
N SER A 74 14.10 6.87 -3.03
CA SER A 74 14.50 7.66 -4.21
C SER A 74 15.85 8.35 -4.00
N GLY A 75 16.09 8.89 -2.80
CA GLY A 75 17.37 9.47 -2.40
C GLY A 75 18.50 8.44 -2.48
N VAL A 76 18.30 7.26 -1.89
CA VAL A 76 19.27 6.15 -1.92
C VAL A 76 19.57 5.72 -3.37
N LYS A 77 18.54 5.51 -4.19
CA LYS A 77 18.70 5.12 -5.60
C LYS A 77 19.41 6.16 -6.46
N ARG A 78 19.38 7.44 -6.06
CA ARG A 78 19.98 8.54 -6.84
C ARG A 78 21.37 8.90 -6.32
N VAL A 79 21.49 9.19 -5.04
CA VAL A 79 22.72 9.69 -4.40
C VAL A 79 23.69 8.55 -4.11
N PHE A 80 23.18 7.42 -3.64
CA PHE A 80 23.98 6.26 -3.22
C PHE A 80 23.87 5.09 -4.19
N LYS A 81 23.60 5.37 -5.46
CA LYS A 81 23.30 4.35 -6.48
C LYS A 81 24.35 3.24 -6.52
N VAL A 82 25.62 3.61 -6.67
CA VAL A 82 26.74 2.65 -6.83
C VAL A 82 26.87 1.75 -5.60
N VAL A 83 26.90 2.34 -4.40
CA VAL A 83 27.02 1.59 -3.14
C VAL A 83 25.81 0.69 -2.92
N SER A 84 24.61 1.16 -3.26
CA SER A 84 23.37 0.38 -3.15
C SER A 84 23.37 -0.83 -4.10
N GLU A 85 23.82 -0.64 -5.34
CA GLU A 85 23.92 -1.72 -6.34
C GLU A 85 24.94 -2.78 -5.93
N GLN A 86 26.11 -2.37 -5.44
CA GLN A 86 27.12 -3.29 -4.89
C GLN A 86 26.59 -4.06 -3.67
N THR A 87 25.92 -3.37 -2.75
CA THR A 87 25.31 -4.01 -1.57
C THR A 87 24.26 -5.04 -1.98
N VAL A 88 23.39 -4.71 -2.93
CA VAL A 88 22.39 -5.65 -3.48
C VAL A 88 23.07 -6.86 -4.13
N ALA A 89 24.18 -6.67 -4.84
CA ALA A 89 24.93 -7.77 -5.43
C ALA A 89 25.51 -8.72 -4.35
N VAL A 90 26.12 -8.17 -3.29
CA VAL A 90 26.63 -8.98 -2.15
C VAL A 90 25.50 -9.73 -1.46
N VAL A 91 24.37 -9.07 -1.14
CA VAL A 91 23.22 -9.70 -0.50
C VAL A 91 22.66 -10.83 -1.35
N ARG A 92 22.60 -10.66 -2.68
CA ARG A 92 22.17 -11.73 -3.60
C ARG A 92 23.09 -12.94 -3.56
N VAL A 93 24.41 -12.73 -3.52
CA VAL A 93 25.39 -13.82 -3.42
C VAL A 93 25.23 -14.57 -2.10
N LEU A 94 25.09 -13.84 -0.98
CA LEU A 94 24.88 -14.44 0.34
C LEU A 94 23.58 -15.25 0.41
N ASN A 95 22.47 -14.73 -0.12
CA ASN A 95 21.19 -15.43 -0.10
C ASN A 95 21.10 -16.61 -1.09
N ALA A 96 21.95 -16.65 -2.12
CA ALA A 96 22.03 -17.75 -3.07
C ALA A 96 23.03 -18.84 -2.66
N SER A 97 23.79 -18.60 -1.58
CA SER A 97 24.66 -19.62 -0.99
C SER A 97 23.81 -20.58 -0.14
N PRO A 98 24.05 -21.89 -0.22
CA PRO A 98 23.27 -22.91 0.49
C PRO A 98 23.39 -22.82 2.03
#